data_AF-A0A086MRB1-F1
#
_entry.id   AF-A0A086MRB1-F1
#
_cell.length_a   1.000
_cell.length_b   1.000
_cell.length_c   1.000
_cell.angle_alpha   90.00
_cell.angle_beta   90.00
_cell.angle_gamma   90.00
#
_symmetry.space_group_name_H-M   'P 1'
#
loop_
_entity.id
_entity.type
_entity.pdbx_description
1 polymer ?
#
loop_
_entity_poly.entity_id
_entity_poly.type
_entity_poly.pdbx_seq_one_letter_code
_entity_poly.pdbx_strand_id
1 'polypeptide(L)'
;MTRPLGRHQLTVLSALARHNGGTWSAGCVWQFRSAAYTTRVLDSLVQRGYVMRTTGSGRYAITESGLNVLGWYTCDSCTRLTRTPVIERATARKWRVRCSWCHTPGGPSASAEPPSEGARPRSAPTRGVPA
;
A
#
# COMPACT_ATOMS: atom_id res chain seq x y z
N MET A 1 -16.43 4.57 21.70
CA MET A 1 -16.72 3.61 20.62
C MET A 1 -16.99 4.39 19.34
N THR A 2 -16.28 4.10 18.24
CA THR A 2 -16.45 4.81 16.96
C THR A 2 -17.73 4.35 16.29
N ARG A 3 -18.64 5.28 15.97
CA ARG A 3 -19.93 4.97 15.30
C ARG A 3 -19.66 4.21 13.99
N PRO A 4 -20.42 3.16 13.63
CA PRO A 4 -20.23 2.45 12.37
C PRO A 4 -20.35 3.38 11.15
N LEU A 5 -19.74 3.00 10.02
CA LEU A 5 -19.90 3.74 8.77
C LEU A 5 -21.31 3.56 8.22
N GLY A 6 -21.90 4.65 7.73
CA GLY A 6 -23.17 4.60 7.01
C GLY A 6 -23.01 3.93 5.64
N ARG A 7 -24.12 3.47 5.06
CA ARG A 7 -24.14 2.80 3.75
C ARG A 7 -23.46 3.63 2.65
N HIS A 8 -23.75 4.91 2.54
CA HIS A 8 -23.14 5.79 1.54
C HIS A 8 -21.62 5.94 1.74
N GLN A 9 -21.17 6.03 3.00
CA GLN A 9 -19.75 6.11 3.33
C GLN A 9 -19.03 4.83 2.91
N LEU A 10 -19.60 3.66 3.23
CA LEU A 10 -19.06 2.37 2.78
C LEU A 10 -19.03 2.25 1.27
N THR A 11 -20.09 2.69 0.58
CA THR A 11 -20.15 2.67 -0.90
C THR A 11 -19.07 3.55 -1.51
N VAL A 12 -18.95 4.81 -1.06
CA VAL A 12 -17.93 5.74 -1.56
C VAL A 12 -16.52 5.24 -1.25
N LEU A 13 -16.27 4.75 -0.03
CA LEU A 13 -14.97 4.21 0.37
C LEU A 13 -14.60 2.97 -0.46
N SER A 14 -15.56 2.06 -0.67
CA SER A 14 -15.36 0.86 -1.51
C SER A 14 -15.06 1.22 -2.96
N ALA A 15 -15.75 2.21 -3.51
CA ALA A 15 -15.52 2.67 -4.87
C ALA A 15 -14.17 3.39 -4.99
N LEU A 16 -13.82 4.22 -4.01
CA LEU A 16 -12.50 4.87 -3.95
C LEU A 16 -11.37 3.84 -3.95
N ALA A 17 -11.50 2.74 -3.21
CA ALA A 17 -10.51 1.67 -3.19
C ALA A 17 -10.38 0.91 -4.53
N ARG A 18 -11.45 0.87 -5.34
CA ARG A 18 -11.47 0.14 -6.63
C ARG A 18 -11.05 1.01 -7.81
N HIS A 19 -11.29 2.31 -7.73
CA HIS A 19 -11.09 3.24 -8.85
C HIS A 19 -9.87 4.13 -8.63
N ASN A 20 -9.23 4.55 -9.71
CA ASN A 20 -8.21 5.62 -9.72
C ASN A 20 -7.06 5.42 -8.71
N GLY A 21 -6.67 4.17 -8.44
CA GLY A 21 -5.58 3.84 -7.53
C GLY A 21 -5.79 4.32 -6.08
N GLY A 22 -7.04 4.40 -5.61
CA GLY A 22 -7.32 4.85 -4.24
C GLY A 22 -7.45 6.37 -4.10
N THR A 23 -7.59 7.10 -5.22
CA THR A 23 -7.63 8.56 -5.19
C THR A 23 -8.82 9.13 -5.95
N TRP A 24 -9.25 10.35 -5.61
CA TRP A 24 -10.37 11.02 -6.27
C TRP A 24 -10.15 12.53 -6.32
N SER A 25 -10.56 13.17 -7.42
CA SER A 25 -10.62 14.62 -7.57
C SER A 25 -11.90 15.01 -8.30
N ALA A 26 -12.26 16.29 -8.30
CA ALA A 26 -13.48 16.77 -8.92
C ALA A 26 -13.59 16.48 -10.44
N GLY A 27 -12.45 16.26 -11.12
CA GLY A 27 -12.40 15.88 -12.53
C GLY A 27 -12.50 14.36 -12.79
N CYS A 28 -12.65 13.53 -11.75
CA CYS A 28 -12.80 12.09 -11.93
C CYS A 28 -14.14 11.77 -12.61
N VAL A 29 -14.09 10.84 -13.58
CA VAL A 29 -15.28 10.34 -14.30
C VAL A 29 -16.27 9.66 -13.36
N TRP A 30 -15.76 8.96 -12.34
CA TRP A 30 -16.59 8.33 -11.32
C TRP A 30 -17.01 9.34 -10.26
N GLN A 31 -18.31 9.38 -9.98
CA GLN A 31 -18.91 10.16 -8.89
C GLN A 31 -20.10 9.42 -8.28
N PHE A 32 -20.33 9.61 -7.00
CA PHE A 32 -21.51 9.10 -6.30
C PHE A 32 -22.63 10.13 -6.29
N ARG A 33 -23.65 9.91 -7.13
CA ARG A 33 -24.79 10.82 -7.41
C ARG A 33 -24.40 12.15 -8.07
N SER A 34 -23.48 12.90 -7.49
CA SER A 34 -22.90 14.13 -8.07
C SER A 34 -21.53 14.42 -7.46
N ALA A 35 -20.71 15.25 -8.11
CA ALA A 35 -19.41 15.65 -7.60
C ALA A 35 -19.50 16.33 -6.22
N ALA A 36 -20.47 17.23 -6.04
CA ALA A 36 -20.72 17.90 -4.77
C ALA A 36 -21.12 16.92 -3.66
N TYR A 37 -22.01 15.95 -3.97
CA TYR A 37 -22.41 14.95 -2.99
C TYR A 37 -21.28 13.99 -2.63
N THR A 38 -20.48 13.59 -3.62
CA THR A 38 -19.28 12.77 -3.43
C THR A 38 -18.29 13.47 -2.50
N THR A 39 -18.03 14.75 -2.74
CA THR A 39 -17.15 15.60 -1.91
C THR A 39 -17.64 15.63 -0.46
N ARG A 40 -18.95 15.84 -0.21
CA ARG A 40 -19.51 15.82 1.14
C ARG A 40 -19.31 14.48 1.86
N VAL A 41 -19.49 13.37 1.15
CA VAL A 41 -19.25 12.04 1.74
C VAL A 41 -17.76 11.83 2.00
N LEU A 42 -16.88 12.24 1.09
CA LEU A 42 -15.43 12.15 1.27
C LEU A 42 -14.94 13.02 2.43
N ASP A 43 -15.42 14.26 2.58
CA ASP A 43 -15.11 15.11 3.73
C ASP A 43 -15.53 14.45 5.05
N SER A 44 -16.69 13.77 5.08
CA SER A 44 -17.11 13.00 6.27
C SER A 44 -16.19 11.80 6.57
N LEU A 45 -15.58 11.20 5.54
CA LEU A 45 -14.59 10.13 5.69
C LEU A 45 -13.22 10.68 6.12
N VAL A 46 -12.88 11.91 5.71
CA VAL A 46 -11.68 12.63 6.15
C VAL A 46 -11.75 12.96 7.64
N GLN A 47 -12.89 13.47 8.11
CA GLN A 47 -13.12 13.72 9.55
C GLN A 47 -12.95 12.46 10.41
N ARG A 48 -13.13 11.28 9.80
CA ARG A 48 -13.00 9.98 10.47
C ARG A 48 -11.64 9.32 10.25
N GLY A 49 -10.73 9.95 9.51
CA GLY A 49 -9.39 9.45 9.24
C GLY A 49 -9.32 8.29 8.25
N TYR A 50 -10.38 7.99 7.50
CA TYR A 50 -10.36 6.92 6.49
C TYR A 50 -9.89 7.41 5.12
N VAL A 51 -10.03 8.70 4.86
CA VAL A 51 -9.59 9.37 3.65
C VAL A 51 -8.74 10.57 4.08
N MET A 52 -7.77 10.96 3.26
CA MET A 52 -7.00 12.18 3.41
C MET A 52 -7.34 13.12 2.27
N ARG A 53 -7.42 14.42 2.55
CA ARG A 53 -7.58 15.46 1.53
C ARG A 53 -6.29 16.26 1.44
N THR A 54 -5.72 16.36 0.24
CA THR A 54 -4.57 17.20 -0.04
C THR A 54 -5.04 18.64 -0.31
N THR A 55 -4.68 19.58 0.55
CA THR A 55 -5.19 20.96 0.53
C THR A 55 -4.87 21.69 -0.78
N GLY A 56 -3.66 21.48 -1.32
CA GLY A 56 -3.20 22.17 -2.54
C GLY A 56 -3.89 21.73 -3.83
N SER A 57 -4.32 20.47 -3.93
CA SER A 57 -4.94 19.93 -5.15
C SER A 57 -6.43 19.60 -4.99
N GLY A 58 -6.96 19.66 -3.77
CA GLY A 58 -8.30 19.18 -3.45
C GLY A 58 -8.50 17.67 -3.69
N ARG A 59 -7.41 16.92 -3.88
CA ARG A 59 -7.45 15.48 -4.15
C ARG A 59 -7.67 14.71 -2.86
N TYR A 60 -8.48 13.67 -2.93
CA TYR A 60 -8.75 12.74 -1.86
C TYR A 60 -7.96 11.46 -2.11
N ALA A 61 -7.42 10.86 -1.04
CA ALA A 61 -6.72 9.59 -1.10
C ALA A 61 -7.18 8.70 0.05
N ILE A 62 -7.43 7.42 -0.23
CA ILE A 62 -7.74 6.45 0.81
C ILE A 62 -6.52 6.25 1.71
N THR A 63 -6.75 6.19 3.01
CA THR A 63 -5.71 5.89 4.00
C THR A 63 -5.62 4.38 4.23
N GLU A 64 -4.56 3.94 4.89
CA GLU A 64 -4.45 2.56 5.38
C GLU A 64 -5.61 2.19 6.30
N SER A 65 -6.03 3.10 7.20
CA SER A 65 -7.19 2.87 8.06
C SER A 65 -8.48 2.67 7.25
N GLY A 66 -8.65 3.40 6.15
CA GLY A 66 -9.77 3.22 5.23
C GLY A 66 -9.76 1.87 4.51
N LEU A 67 -8.57 1.42 4.09
CA LEU A 67 -8.38 0.09 3.49
C LEU A 67 -8.69 -1.03 4.50
N ASN A 68 -8.18 -0.91 5.73
CA ASN A 68 -8.37 -1.91 6.78
C ASN A 68 -9.86 -2.10 7.12
N VAL A 69 -10.64 -1.00 7.12
CA VAL A 69 -12.11 -1.05 7.30
C VAL A 69 -12.82 -1.83 6.18
N LEU A 70 -12.27 -1.82 4.97
CA LEU A 70 -12.77 -2.62 3.84
C LEU A 70 -12.21 -4.05 3.83
N GLY A 71 -11.45 -4.44 4.86
CA GLY A 71 -10.78 -5.73 4.98
C GLY A 71 -9.54 -5.87 4.10
N TRP A 72 -8.99 -4.77 3.60
CA TRP A 72 -7.73 -4.77 2.84
C TRP A 72 -6.57 -4.38 3.73
N TYR A 73 -5.51 -5.17 3.71
CA TYR A 73 -4.30 -4.92 4.49
C TYR A 73 -3.06 -4.95 3.60
N THR A 74 -2.08 -4.12 3.92
CA THR A 74 -0.79 -4.09 3.21
C THR A 74 0.14 -5.14 3.82
N CYS A 75 0.69 -6.03 2.99
CA CYS A 75 1.71 -6.97 3.41
C CYS A 75 3.03 -6.23 3.71
N ASP A 76 3.57 -6.38 4.92
CA ASP A 76 4.83 -5.76 5.33
C ASP A 76 6.04 -6.24 4.51
N SER A 77 5.95 -7.44 3.92
CA SER A 77 7.08 -8.05 3.21
C SER A 77 7.16 -7.70 1.73
N CYS A 78 6.01 -7.51 1.06
CA CYS A 78 5.96 -7.33 -0.40
C CYS A 78 5.06 -6.17 -0.84
N THR A 79 4.56 -5.39 0.12
CA THR A 79 3.70 -4.21 -0.07
C THR A 79 2.39 -4.48 -0.83
N ARG A 80 2.07 -5.75 -1.13
CA ARG A 80 0.81 -6.12 -1.81
C ARG A 80 -0.37 -5.99 -0.85
N LEU A 81 -1.48 -5.50 -1.37
CA LEU A 81 -2.76 -5.52 -0.68
C LEU A 81 -3.34 -6.94 -0.66
N THR A 82 -3.82 -7.38 0.50
CA THR A 82 -4.45 -8.68 0.71
C THR A 82 -5.76 -8.56 1.48
N ARG A 83 -6.72 -9.43 1.17
CA ARG A 83 -7.94 -9.65 1.96
C ARG A 83 -7.86 -10.82 2.92
N THR A 84 -6.78 -11.60 2.81
CA THR A 84 -6.46 -12.73 3.68
C THR A 84 -5.13 -12.46 4.36
N PRO A 85 -5.10 -11.48 5.29
CA PRO A 85 -3.89 -11.22 6.07
C PRO A 85 -3.62 -12.36 7.04
N VAL A 86 -2.36 -12.73 7.18
CA VAL A 86 -1.86 -13.47 8.33
C VAL A 86 -1.21 -12.46 9.27
N ILE A 87 -1.78 -12.29 10.46
CA ILE A 87 -1.32 -11.32 11.45
C ILE A 87 -0.38 -12.04 12.41
N GLU A 88 0.92 -11.79 12.24
CA GLU A 88 1.98 -12.36 13.05
C GLU A 88 2.40 -11.38 14.16
N ARG A 89 2.84 -11.91 15.29
CA ARG A 89 3.46 -11.11 16.35
C ARG A 89 4.97 -11.07 16.11
N ALA A 90 5.50 -9.92 15.72
CA ALA A 90 6.93 -9.77 15.41
C ALA A 90 7.78 -9.46 16.65
N THR A 91 7.23 -8.69 17.59
CA THR A 91 7.81 -8.45 18.93
C THR A 91 6.68 -8.23 19.94
N ALA A 92 7.01 -8.07 21.22
CA ALA A 92 6.03 -7.90 22.30
C ALA A 92 4.94 -6.83 22.01
N ARG A 93 5.25 -5.81 21.19
CA ARG A 93 4.35 -4.70 20.85
C ARG A 93 4.14 -4.45 19.35
N LYS A 94 4.75 -5.23 18.45
CA LYS A 94 4.64 -5.01 16.99
C LYS A 94 3.99 -6.21 16.33
N TRP A 95 2.84 -5.97 15.73
CA TRP A 95 2.18 -6.91 14.82
C TRP A 95 2.72 -6.68 13.40
N ARG A 96 2.85 -7.76 12.64
CA ARG A 96 3.16 -7.72 11.21
C ARG A 96 2.03 -8.37 10.43
N VAL A 97 1.69 -7.78 9.31
CA VAL A 97 0.72 -8.34 8.37
C VAL A 97 1.47 -8.97 7.21
N ARG A 98 1.26 -10.26 6.98
CA ARG A 98 1.74 -10.97 5.79
C ARG A 98 0.57 -11.37 4.91
N CYS A 99 0.77 -11.36 3.59
CA CYS A 99 -0.14 -12.06 2.69
C CYS A 99 0.12 -13.56 2.73
N SER A 100 -0.87 -14.37 2.33
CA SER A 100 -0.76 -15.82 2.30
C SER A 100 0.47 -16.35 1.55
N TRP A 101 0.88 -15.64 0.49
CA TRP A 101 2.07 -15.97 -0.32
C TRP A 101 3.41 -15.67 0.36
N CYS A 102 3.48 -14.63 1.20
CA CYS A 102 4.69 -14.28 1.94
C CYS A 102 4.79 -14.99 3.29
N HIS A 103 3.71 -15.64 3.73
CA HIS A 103 3.67 -16.48 4.91
C HIS A 103 4.09 -17.93 4.62
N THR A 104 3.92 -18.42 3.39
CA THR A 104 4.27 -19.81 3.05
C THR A 104 5.75 -20.10 3.32
N PRO A 105 6.07 -21.17 4.09
CA PRO A 105 7.45 -21.59 4.31
C PRO A 105 8.04 -22.04 2.97
N GLY A 106 9.00 -21.27 2.44
CA GLY A 106 9.64 -21.51 1.13
C GLY A 106 9.54 -20.36 0.11
N GLY A 107 8.86 -19.25 0.43
CA GLY A 107 8.86 -18.04 -0.40
C GLY A 107 10.14 -17.20 -0.24
N PRO A 108 10.53 -16.39 -1.25
CA PRO A 108 11.87 -15.82 -1.35
C PRO A 108 12.20 -14.96 -0.13
N SER A 109 13.23 -15.42 0.60
CA SER A 109 13.88 -14.66 1.66
C SER A 109 14.23 -13.28 1.12
N ALA A 110 13.70 -12.24 1.76
CA ALA A 110 14.21 -10.88 1.63
C ALA A 110 15.60 -10.82 2.28
N SER A 111 16.59 -11.40 1.62
CA SER A 111 18.01 -11.31 1.90
C SER A 111 18.76 -11.54 0.59
N ALA A 112 18.48 -10.70 -0.40
CA ALA A 112 19.45 -10.41 -1.44
C ALA A 112 20.16 -9.12 -0.99
N GLU A 113 21.14 -9.30 -0.11
CA GLU A 113 22.22 -8.33 0.07
C GLU A 113 22.78 -8.00 -1.32
N PRO A 114 22.92 -6.73 -1.72
CA PRO A 114 23.50 -6.43 -3.01
C PRO A 114 24.94 -6.93 -3.00
N PRO A 115 25.38 -7.77 -3.97
CA PRO A 115 26.79 -8.09 -4.08
C PRO A 115 27.52 -6.78 -4.37
N SER A 116 28.25 -6.29 -3.38
CA SER A 116 29.33 -5.33 -3.58
C SER A 116 30.46 -6.07 -4.27
N GLU A 117 30.26 -6.39 -5.55
CA GLU A 117 31.30 -6.93 -6.41
C GLU A 117 31.89 -5.75 -7.18
N GLY A 118 33.04 -5.30 -6.67
CA GLY A 118 33.82 -4.22 -7.23
C GLY A 118 34.09 -4.46 -8.70
N ALA A 119 33.59 -3.54 -9.52
CA ALA A 119 33.99 -3.42 -10.91
C ALA A 119 35.51 -3.19 -10.98
N ARG A 120 36.26 -4.20 -11.43
CA ARG A 120 37.54 -3.99 -12.12
C ARG A 120 37.65 -4.93 -13.32
N PRO A 121 37.85 -4.41 -14.54
CA PRO A 121 37.97 -5.24 -15.73
C PRO A 121 39.32 -5.97 -15.76
N ARG A 122 39.26 -7.25 -16.15
CA ARG A 122 40.41 -8.07 -16.59
C ARG A 122 41.06 -7.43 -17.81
N SER A 123 42.40 -7.31 -17.82
CA SER A 123 43.28 -7.68 -18.94
C SER A 123 44.76 -7.44 -18.60
N ALA A 124 45.54 -8.51 -18.45
CA ALA A 124 46.76 -8.79 -19.23
C ALA A 124 47.56 -9.96 -18.60
N PRO A 125 48.08 -10.90 -19.41
CA PRO A 125 48.86 -12.04 -18.94
C PRO A 125 50.35 -11.72 -18.75
N THR A 126 50.95 -12.60 -17.94
CA THR A 126 52.26 -12.65 -17.30
C THR A 126 53.47 -12.55 -18.25
N ARG A 127 54.49 -11.81 -17.80
CA ARG A 127 55.85 -11.75 -18.38
C ARG A 127 56.68 -12.94 -17.85
N GLY A 128 57.38 -13.67 -18.72
CA GLY A 128 58.33 -14.71 -18.32
C GLY A 128 59.33 -15.06 -19.42
N VAL A 129 60.57 -14.60 -19.23
CA VAL A 129 61.86 -15.04 -19.83
C VAL A 129 62.65 -15.54 -18.62
N PRO A 130 63.42 -16.68 -18.61
CA PRO A 130 64.59 -17.02 -19.45
C PRO A 130 64.62 -18.53 -19.83
N ALA A 131 65.59 -19.15 -20.52
CA ALA A 131 67.02 -18.90 -20.77
C ALA A 131 67.43 -19.44 -22.15
#